data_AF-A0A511JFF3-F1
#
_entry.id   AF-A0A511JFF3-F1
#
_cell.length_a   1.000
_cell.length_b   1.000
_cell.length_c   1.000
_cell.angle_alpha   90.00
_cell.angle_beta   90.00
_cell.angle_gamma   90.00
#
_symmetry.space_group_name_H-M   'P 1'
#
loop_
_entity.id
_entity.type
_entity.pdbx_description
1 polymer ?
#
loop_
_entity_poly.entity_id
_entity_poly.type
_entity_poly.pdbx_seq_one_letter_code
_entity_poly.pdbx_strand_id
1 'polypeptide(L)'
;MLRLEITVDGTVIGGYERLLHADIARRTEEVTCAGDYFAELCSRRGVFVVRRDSATRTKVIRDGFGNHIGEIPRAGWREPASRTSSPRSTA
;
A
#
# COMPACT_ATOMS: atom_id res chain seq x y z
N MET A 1 -14.58 4.83 9.76
CA MET A 1 -13.65 4.81 8.61
C MET A 1 -12.26 4.56 9.19
N LEU A 2 -11.51 3.57 8.68
CA LEU A 2 -10.23 3.19 9.30
C LEU A 2 -9.05 3.81 8.55
N ARG A 3 -8.03 4.19 9.31
CA ARG A 3 -6.72 4.63 8.81
C ARG A 3 -5.70 3.57 9.21
N LEU A 4 -4.88 3.14 8.27
CA LEU A 4 -3.72 2.29 8.57
C LEU A 4 -2.50 3.19 8.51
N GLU A 5 -1.80 3.32 9.63
CA GLU A 5 -0.54 4.03 9.70
C GLU A 5 0.57 3.16 9.12
N ILE A 6 1.46 3.80 8.37
CA ILE A 6 2.67 3.19 7.83
C ILE A 6 3.79 3.60 8.77
N THR A 7 4.29 2.63 9.52
CA THR A 7 5.33 2.85 10.53
C THR A 7 6.61 2.13 10.09
N VAL A 8 7.72 2.86 10.07
CA VAL A 8 9.06 2.32 9.80
C VAL A 8 9.95 2.72 10.96
N ASP A 9 10.64 1.74 11.57
CA ASP A 9 11.48 1.93 12.75
C ASP A 9 10.80 2.71 13.90
N GLY A 10 9.51 2.44 14.13
CA GLY A 10 8.71 3.12 15.16
C GLY A 10 8.27 4.54 14.81
N THR A 11 8.65 5.07 13.65
CA THR A 11 8.25 6.39 13.15
C THR A 11 7.09 6.26 12.15
N VAL A 12 6.01 7.03 12.35
CA VAL A 12 4.90 7.11 11.41
C VAL A 12 5.32 7.96 10.20
N ILE A 13 5.52 7.30 9.06
CA ILE A 13 5.97 7.94 7.81
C ILE A 13 4.83 8.17 6.81
N GLY A 14 3.66 7.60 7.07
CA GLY A 14 2.50 7.83 6.23
C GLY A 14 1.26 7.06 6.65
N GLY A 15 0.29 6.96 5.74
CA GLY A 15 -0.90 6.19 6.01
C GLY A 15 -1.77 5.93 4.79
N TYR A 16 -2.54 4.85 4.88
CA TYR A 16 -3.67 4.61 3.99
C TYR A 16 -4.93 5.19 4.61
N GLU A 17 -5.68 5.95 3.82
CA GLU A 17 -7.01 6.41 4.20
C GLU A 17 -8.10 5.46 3.68
N ARG A 18 -9.28 5.54 4.31
CA ARG A 18 -10.52 4.90 3.83
C ARG A 18 -10.43 3.37 3.74
N LEU A 19 -9.84 2.72 4.74
CA LEU A 19 -9.80 1.26 4.80
C LEU A 19 -11.10 0.66 5.31
N LEU A 20 -11.40 -0.53 4.77
CA LEU A 20 -12.31 -1.51 5.36
C LEU A 20 -11.51 -2.44 6.27
N HIS A 21 -12.14 -2.99 7.31
CA HIS A 21 -11.49 -3.88 8.27
C HIS A 21 -10.90 -5.14 7.60
N ALA A 22 -11.58 -5.65 6.56
CA ALA A 22 -11.13 -6.78 5.76
C ALA A 22 -9.86 -6.51 4.93
N ASP A 23 -9.55 -5.24 4.67
CA ASP A 23 -8.36 -4.86 3.89
C ASP A 23 -7.12 -4.68 4.78
N ILE A 24 -7.26 -4.62 6.11
CA ILE A 24 -6.16 -4.28 7.03
C ILE A 24 -5.00 -5.26 6.88
N ALA A 25 -5.25 -6.57 7.02
CA ALA A 25 -4.20 -7.59 6.91
C ALA A 25 -3.46 -7.51 5.57
N ARG A 26 -4.21 -7.37 4.47
CA ARG A 26 -3.64 -7.22 3.12
C ARG A 26 -2.77 -5.97 3.01
N ARG A 27 -3.23 -4.82 3.50
CA ARG A 27 -2.48 -3.57 3.41
C ARG A 27 -1.26 -3.56 4.33
N THR A 28 -1.29 -4.25 5.46
CA THR A 28 -0.12 -4.42 6.32
C THR A 28 0.97 -5.21 5.61
N GLU A 29 0.64 -6.31 4.93
CA GLU A 29 1.64 -7.07 4.14
C GLU A 29 2.24 -6.24 3.00
N GLU A 30 1.42 -5.43 2.33
CA GLU A 30 1.88 -4.49 1.31
C GLU A 30 2.85 -3.45 1.90
N VAL A 31 2.57 -2.94 3.12
CA VAL A 31 3.47 -2.04 3.84
C VAL A 31 4.80 -2.70 4.14
N THR A 32 4.78 -3.91 4.68
CA THR A 32 6.00 -4.67 4.98
C THR A 32 6.82 -4.94 3.72
N CYS A 33 6.18 -5.30 2.61
CA CYS A 33 6.88 -5.61 1.35
C CYS A 33 7.47 -4.36 0.68
N ALA A 34 6.82 -3.20 0.81
CA ALA A 34 7.27 -1.94 0.24
C ALA A 34 7.98 -1.02 1.26
N GLY A 35 8.38 -1.58 2.42
CA GLY A 35 8.95 -0.82 3.54
C GLY A 35 10.17 0.00 3.13
N ASP A 36 11.13 -0.60 2.43
CA ASP A 36 12.37 0.09 1.99
C ASP A 36 12.06 1.25 1.04
N TYR A 37 11.11 1.05 0.12
CA TYR A 37 10.66 2.10 -0.79
C TYR A 37 9.98 3.26 -0.04
N PHE A 38 9.15 2.94 0.95
CA PHE A 38 8.50 3.95 1.78
C PHE A 38 9.49 4.72 2.65
N ALA A 39 10.50 4.05 3.20
CA ALA A 39 11.57 4.68 3.96
C ALA A 39 12.38 5.66 3.09
N GLU A 40 12.79 5.24 1.89
CA GLU A 40 13.48 6.12 0.93
C GLU A 40 12.60 7.31 0.53
N LEU A 41 11.34 7.05 0.20
CA LEU A 41 10.41 8.10 -0.20
C LEU A 41 10.20 9.12 0.92
N CYS A 42 10.04 8.66 2.17
CA CYS A 42 9.93 9.52 3.33
C CYS A 42 11.20 10.35 3.56
N SER A 43 12.39 9.75 3.40
CA SER A 43 13.66 10.46 3.52
C SER A 43 13.78 11.60 2.49
N ARG A 44 13.25 11.41 1.28
CA ARG A 44 13.37 12.37 0.17
C ARG A 44 12.26 13.43 0.15
N ARG A 45 11.05 13.08 0.60
CA ARG A 45 9.83 13.91 0.41
C ARG A 45 9.05 14.17 1.71
N GLY A 46 9.42 13.55 2.81
CA GLY A 46 8.69 13.62 4.08
C GLY A 46 7.46 12.73 4.13
N VAL A 47 6.57 13.01 5.08
CA VAL A 47 5.37 12.21 5.36
C VAL A 47 4.40 12.22 4.17
N PHE A 48 3.81 11.06 3.87
CA PHE A 48 2.95 10.89 2.71
C PHE A 48 1.65 10.10 3.00
N VAL A 49 0.73 10.12 2.04
CA VAL A 49 -0.54 9.38 2.09
C VAL A 49 -0.65 8.50 0.85
N VAL A 50 -0.99 7.24 1.06
CA VAL A 50 -1.25 6.30 -0.04
C VAL A 50 -2.75 6.21 -0.30
N ARG A 51 -3.15 6.52 -1.54
CA ARG A 51 -4.54 6.42 -2.00
C ARG A 51 -4.63 5.48 -3.20
N ARG A 52 -5.73 4.75 -3.29
CA ARG A 52 -6.07 4.02 -4.51
C ARG A 52 -6.75 4.97 -5.47
N ASP A 53 -6.17 5.15 -6.65
CA ASP A 53 -6.83 5.81 -7.76
C ASP A 53 -7.77 4.81 -8.44
N SER A 54 -9.06 5.14 -8.50
CA SER A 54 -10.07 4.24 -9.07
C SER A 54 -10.05 4.23 -10.60
N ALA A 55 -9.58 5.30 -11.24
CA ALA A 55 -9.56 5.42 -12.70
C ALA A 55 -8.42 4.59 -13.30
N THR A 56 -7.22 4.70 -12.74
CA THR A 56 -6.04 3.97 -13.20
C THR A 56 -5.88 2.61 -12.51
N ARG A 57 -6.66 2.37 -11.46
CA ARG A 57 -6.49 1.24 -10.53
C ARG A 57 -5.07 1.18 -9.97
N THR A 58 -4.37 2.31 -9.86
CA THR A 58 -3.02 2.41 -9.25
C THR A 58 -3.08 3.00 -7.84
N LYS A 59 -1.97 2.93 -7.11
CA LYS A 59 -1.86 3.38 -5.74
C LYS A 59 -0.92 4.55 -5.82
N VAL A 60 -1.51 5.73 -5.74
CA VAL A 60 -0.80 6.99 -5.81
C VAL A 60 -0.38 7.39 -4.41
N ILE A 61 0.83 7.92 -4.30
CA ILE A 61 1.41 8.45 -3.09
C ILE A 61 1.39 9.96 -3.21
N ARG A 62 0.79 10.61 -2.22
CA ARG A 62 0.68 12.06 -2.17
C ARG A 62 1.39 12.62 -0.95
N ASP A 63 1.94 13.82 -1.07
CA ASP A 63 2.51 14.53 0.09
C ASP A 63 1.39 15.11 0.99
N GLY A 64 1.79 15.76 2.09
CA GLY A 64 0.88 16.44 3.02
C GLY A 64 0.08 17.61 2.40
N PHE A 65 0.48 18.11 1.23
CA PHE A 65 -0.22 19.15 0.48
C PHE A 65 -1.17 18.57 -0.59
N GLY A 66 -1.16 17.26 -0.78
CA GLY A 66 -1.97 16.55 -1.76
C GLY A 66 -1.36 16.42 -3.15
N ASN A 67 -0.09 16.81 -3.34
CA ASN A 67 0.62 16.67 -4.61
C ASN A 67 1.00 15.22 -4.86
N HIS A 68 0.93 14.78 -6.11
CA HIS A 68 1.39 13.45 -6.50
C HIS A 68 2.92 13.38 -6.47
N ILE A 69 3.49 12.50 -5.65
CA ILE A 69 4.95 12.37 -5.47
C ILE A 69 5.50 10.99 -5.87
N GLY A 70 4.63 10.02 -6.13
CA GLY A 70 5.02 8.71 -6.64
C GLY A 70 3.85 7.75 -6.74
N GLU A 71 4.10 6.60 -7.34
CA GLU A 71 3.13 5.51 -7.42
C GLU A 71 3.76 4.24 -6.85
N ILE A 72 2.96 3.36 -6.26
CA ILE A 72 3.39 2.00 -5.98
C ILE A 72 3.23 1.21 -7.28
N PRO A 73 4.33 0.76 -7.92
CA PRO A 73 4.27 0.06 -9.18
C PRO A 73 3.44 -1.22 -9.02
N ARG A 74 2.66 -1.58 -10.06
CA ARG A 74 1.78 -2.77 -10.03
C ARG A 74 2.52 -4.07 -9.76
N ALA A 75 3.81 -4.18 -10.10
CA ALA A 75 4.63 -5.34 -9.77
C ALA A 75 4.99 -5.41 -8.27
N GLY A 76 5.05 -4.26 -7.58
CA GLY A 76 5.21 -4.16 -6.13
C GLY A 76 3.88 -4.24 -5.38
N TRP A 77 2.75 -4.19 -6.10
CA TRP A 77 1.54 -4.81 -5.59
C TRP A 77 1.82 -6.28 -5.68
N ARG A 78 2.25 -6.92 -4.58
CA ARG A 78 1.95 -8.34 -4.45
C ARG A 78 0.44 -8.43 -4.59
N GLU A 79 -0.01 -8.82 -5.78
CA GLU A 79 -1.29 -9.50 -5.87
C GLU A 79 -1.19 -10.59 -4.80
N PRO A 80 -2.09 -10.60 -3.80
CA PRO A 80 -1.99 -11.59 -2.76
C PRO A 80 -1.92 -12.96 -3.42
N ALA A 81 -1.31 -13.93 -2.74
CA ALA A 81 -1.66 -15.33 -2.92
C ALA A 81 -3.17 -15.46 -2.59
N SER A 82 -4.02 -15.06 -3.52
CA SER A 82 -5.46 -15.26 -3.52
C SER A 82 -5.82 -15.84 -4.88
N ARG A 83 -5.06 -16.87 -5.25
CA ARG A 83 -5.50 -18.05 -5.99
C ARG A 83 -4.28 -18.91 -6.32
N THR A 84 -3.95 -19.83 -5.43
CA THR A 84 -3.69 -21.18 -5.94
C THR A 84 -5.02 -21.71 -6.48
N SER A 85 -5.38 -21.28 -7.68
CA SER A 85 -6.19 -22.10 -8.59
C SER A 85 -5.17 -22.90 -9.40
N SER A 86 -5.18 -24.23 -9.55
CA SER A 86 -6.05 -25.33 -9.13
C SER A 86 -5.22 -26.64 -9.31
N PRO A 87 -5.74 -27.87 -9.09
CA PRO A 87 -6.74 -28.43 -10.00
C PRO A 87 -8.00 -28.84 -9.25
N ARG A 88 -9.13 -28.63 -9.93
CA ARG A 88 -10.30 -29.47 -9.78
C ARG A 88 -9.83 -30.92 -9.99
N SER A 89 -9.74 -31.72 -8.92
CA SER A 89 -9.76 -33.17 -9.07
C SER A 89 -11.15 -33.53 -9.57
N THR A 90 -11.21 -33.83 -10.85
CA THR A 90 -12.30 -34.63 -11.43
C THR A 90 -11.76 -36.06 -11.42
N ALA A 91 -12.20 -36.85 -10.46
CA ALA A 91 -12.24 -38.32 -10.49
C ALA A 91 -13.12 -38.77 -9.32
#